data_AF-A0A6C1N608-F1
#
_entry.id   AF-A0A6C1N608-F1
#
_cell.length_a   1.000
_cell.length_b   1.000
_cell.length_c   1.000
_cell.angle_alpha   90.00
_cell.angle_beta   90.00
_cell.angle_gamma   90.00
#
_symmetry.space_group_name_H-M   'P 1'
#
loop_
_entity.id
_entity.type
_entity.pdbx_description
1 polymer ?
#
loop_
_entity_poly.entity_id
_entity_poly.type
_entity_poly.pdbx_seq_one_letter_code
_entity_poly.pdbx_strand_id
1 'polypeptide(L)'
;FTFAVILMDCQMPVMDGWEATRQIRQREVNLNLPAIPILAMTADVLSGTEAACRQAGMDDYLPKPVRRGNLREMLLRHLSF
;
A
#
# COMPACT_ATOMS: atom_id res chain seq x y z
N PHE A 1 -5.83 18.64 -3.47
CA PHE A 1 -4.46 18.10 -3.38
C PHE A 1 -4.51 16.63 -3.69
N THR A 2 -3.71 16.16 -4.63
CA THR A 2 -3.59 14.73 -4.96
C THR A 2 -2.32 14.22 -4.32
N PHE A 3 -2.39 13.11 -3.60
CA PHE A 3 -1.20 12.46 -3.05
C PHE A 3 -0.50 11.66 -4.16
N ALA A 4 0.82 11.50 -4.06
CA ALA A 4 1.60 10.75 -5.04
C ALA A 4 1.70 9.25 -4.70
N VAL A 5 1.61 8.90 -3.41
CA VAL A 5 1.73 7.54 -2.89
C VAL A 5 1.07 7.46 -1.52
N ILE A 6 0.58 6.27 -1.16
CA ILE A 6 0.06 5.94 0.18
C ILE A 6 0.97 4.89 0.80
N LEU A 7 1.50 5.17 1.99
CA LEU A 7 2.11 4.15 2.86
C LEU A 7 1.03 3.64 3.81
N MET A 8 0.58 2.40 3.62
CA MET A 8 -0.58 1.85 4.32
C MET A 8 -0.17 0.87 5.41
N ASP A 9 -0.49 1.15 6.67
CA ASP A 9 -0.32 0.16 7.73
C ASP A 9 -1.35 -0.97 7.58
N CYS A 10 -0.89 -2.22 7.52
CA CYS A 10 -1.78 -3.38 7.44
C CYS A 10 -2.59 -3.58 8.73
N GLN A 11 -2.06 -3.22 9.89
CA GLN A 11 -2.70 -3.43 11.19
C GLN A 11 -3.09 -2.08 11.81
N MET A 12 -4.36 -1.71 11.64
CA MET A 12 -4.92 -0.48 12.19
C MET A 12 -6.21 -0.79 12.97
N PRO A 13 -6.53 -0.02 14.04
CA PRO A 13 -7.79 -0.16 14.74
C PRO A 13 -8.96 0.29 13.86
N VAL A 14 -10.17 -0.22 14.16
CA VAL A 14 -11.45 0.05 13.47
C VAL A 14 -11.52 -0.52 12.04
N MET A 15 -10.54 -0.24 11.19
CA MET A 15 -10.44 -0.73 9.82
C MET A 15 -8.99 -1.08 9.51
N ASP A 16 -8.74 -2.31 9.09
CA ASP A 16 -7.40 -2.74 8.69
C ASP A 16 -6.98 -2.15 7.33
N GLY A 17 -5.68 -2.19 7.06
CA GLY A 17 -5.13 -1.63 5.82
C GLY A 17 -5.59 -2.34 4.56
N TRP A 18 -5.99 -3.61 4.65
CA TRP A 18 -6.49 -4.40 3.53
C TRP A 18 -7.87 -3.89 3.09
N GLU A 19 -8.76 -3.70 4.06
CA GLU A 19 -10.10 -3.18 3.85
C GLU A 19 -10.05 -1.72 3.40
N ALA A 20 -9.20 -0.91 4.02
CA ALA A 20 -8.97 0.47 3.58
C ALA A 20 -8.52 0.52 2.10
N THR A 21 -7.59 -0.36 1.70
CA THR A 21 -7.13 -0.45 0.31
C THR A 21 -8.27 -0.84 -0.63
N ARG A 22 -9.06 -1.87 -0.29
CA ARG A 22 -10.22 -2.28 -1.11
C ARG A 22 -11.20 -1.12 -1.31
N GLN A 23 -11.49 -0.36 -0.27
CA GLN A 23 -12.37 0.81 -0.37
C GLN A 23 -11.77 1.94 -1.19
N ILE A 24 -10.46 2.19 -1.10
CA ILE A 24 -9.77 3.16 -1.96
C ILE A 24 -9.89 2.73 -3.42
N ARG A 25 -9.57 1.48 -3.76
CA ARG A 25 -9.70 0.97 -5.13
C ARG A 25 -11.13 1.06 -5.67
N GLN A 26 -12.12 0.73 -4.84
CA GLN A 26 -13.52 0.86 -5.24
C GLN A 26 -13.90 2.32 -5.52
N ARG A 27 -13.43 3.27 -4.68
CA ARG A 27 -13.65 4.70 -4.91
C ARG A 27 -12.95 5.19 -6.18
N GLU A 28 -11.74 4.73 -6.45
CA GLU A 28 -11.01 5.06 -7.68
C GLU A 28 -11.81 4.64 -8.92
N VAL A 29 -12.33 3.42 -8.94
CA VAL A 29 -13.19 2.93 -10.02
C VAL A 29 -14.48 3.74 -10.13
N ASN A 30 -15.20 3.93 -9.01
CA ASN A 30 -16.49 4.62 -9.01
C ASN A 30 -16.41 6.08 -9.46
N LEU A 31 -15.30 6.74 -9.17
CA LEU A 31 -15.07 8.15 -9.50
C LEU A 31 -14.20 8.33 -10.76
N ASN A 32 -13.83 7.23 -11.43
CA ASN A 32 -12.94 7.21 -12.58
C ASN A 32 -11.62 7.98 -12.33
N LEU A 33 -11.04 7.77 -11.15
CA LEU A 33 -9.77 8.35 -10.73
C LEU A 33 -8.61 7.43 -11.12
N PRO A 34 -7.41 7.99 -11.39
CA PRO A 34 -6.22 7.19 -11.56
C PRO A 34 -5.88 6.44 -10.26
N ALA A 35 -5.41 5.21 -10.41
CA ALA A 35 -4.93 4.40 -9.29
C ALA A 35 -3.70 5.05 -8.64
N ILE A 36 -3.78 5.37 -7.35
CA ILE A 36 -2.61 5.80 -6.57
C ILE A 36 -1.79 4.58 -6.14
N PRO A 37 -0.45 4.63 -6.13
CA PRO A 37 0.36 3.58 -5.54
C PRO A 37 0.08 3.43 -4.04
N ILE A 38 -0.26 2.22 -3.59
CA ILE A 38 -0.51 1.86 -2.19
C ILE A 38 0.53 0.82 -1.76
N LEU A 39 1.41 1.23 -0.85
CA LEU A 39 2.56 0.44 -0.39
C LEU A 39 2.30 -0.02 1.04
N ALA A 40 2.13 -1.33 1.22
CA ALA A 40 1.81 -1.94 2.50
C ALA A 40 2.96 -1.80 3.50
N MET A 41 2.66 -1.60 4.78
CA MET A 41 3.62 -1.65 5.87
C MET A 41 3.20 -2.76 6.83
N THR A 42 3.93 -3.86 6.83
CA THR A 42 3.58 -5.07 7.59
C THR A 42 4.64 -5.41 8.64
N ALA A 43 4.22 -5.86 9.82
CA ALA A 43 5.13 -6.43 10.82
C ALA A 43 5.50 -7.89 10.51
N ASP A 44 4.62 -8.61 9.82
CA ASP A 44 4.80 -10.02 9.47
C ASP A 44 5.00 -10.18 7.96
N VAL A 45 6.20 -10.64 7.59
CA VAL A 45 6.49 -11.13 6.24
C VAL A 45 6.46 -12.65 6.29
N LEU A 46 5.24 -13.18 6.29
CA LEU A 46 5.01 -14.61 6.20
C LEU A 46 4.81 -14.99 4.73
N SER A 47 5.01 -16.27 4.43
CA SER A 47 4.61 -16.84 3.15
C SER A 47 3.12 -16.57 2.90
N GLY A 48 2.81 -15.74 1.91
CA GLY A 48 1.43 -15.34 1.57
C GLY A 48 1.13 -13.84 1.75
N THR A 49 2.00 -13.06 2.41
CA THR A 49 1.83 -11.60 2.54
C THR A 49 1.73 -10.93 1.17
N GLU A 50 2.58 -11.32 0.22
CA GLU A 50 2.54 -10.78 -1.15
C GLU A 50 1.20 -11.07 -1.85
N ALA A 51 0.67 -12.29 -1.68
CA ALA A 51 -0.62 -12.67 -2.24
C ALA A 51 -1.76 -11.87 -1.61
N ALA A 52 -1.73 -11.65 -0.29
CA ALA A 52 -2.70 -10.83 0.43
C ALA A 52 -2.64 -9.36 -0.01
N CYS A 53 -1.44 -8.77 -0.16
CA CYS A 53 -1.24 -7.44 -0.75
C CYS A 53 -1.87 -7.32 -2.12
N ARG A 54 -1.55 -8.26 -3.01
CA ARG A 54 -2.08 -8.25 -4.37
C ARG A 54 -3.60 -8.40 -4.40
N GLN A 55 -4.16 -9.27 -3.56
CA GLN A 55 -5.60 -9.49 -3.48
C GLN A 55 -6.36 -8.27 -2.92
N ALA A 56 -5.75 -7.53 -1.98
CA ALA A 56 -6.32 -6.28 -1.48
C ALA A 56 -6.20 -5.12 -2.49
N GLY A 57 -5.34 -5.25 -3.52
CA GLY A 57 -5.07 -4.21 -4.51
C GLY A 57 -3.91 -3.29 -4.12
N MET A 58 -3.00 -3.72 -3.25
CA MET A 58 -1.76 -3.02 -2.92
C MET A 58 -0.69 -3.33 -3.97
N ASP A 59 0.20 -2.37 -4.21
CA ASP A 59 1.19 -2.41 -5.29
C ASP A 59 2.55 -2.99 -4.86
N ASP A 60 2.90 -2.83 -3.58
CA ASP A 60 4.13 -3.38 -2.98
C ASP A 60 4.00 -3.44 -1.45
N TYR A 61 5.02 -3.97 -0.77
CA TYR A 61 5.07 -4.01 0.69
C TYR A 61 6.46 -3.70 1.27
N LEU A 62 6.45 -3.20 2.50
CA LEU A 62 7.62 -2.84 3.27
C LEU A 62 7.54 -3.47 4.66
N PRO A 63 8.50 -4.33 5.06
CA PRO A 63 8.56 -4.86 6.41
C PRO A 63 8.86 -3.77 7.44
N LYS A 64 8.19 -3.88 8.59
CA LYS A 64 8.53 -3.15 9.81
C LYS A 64 9.61 -3.92 10.57
N PRO A 65 10.57 -3.24 11.24
CA PRO A 65 10.73 -1.80 11.29
C PRO A 65 11.22 -1.22 9.95
N VAL A 66 10.61 -0.11 9.53
CA VAL A 66 10.90 0.53 8.24
C VAL A 66 12.31 1.09 8.23
N ARG A 67 13.14 0.58 7.33
CA ARG A 67 14.51 1.08 7.11
C ARG A 67 14.52 2.15 6.02
N ARG A 68 15.27 3.23 6.24
CA ARG A 68 15.38 4.36 5.30
C ARG A 68 15.81 3.96 3.89
N GLY A 69 16.73 3.00 3.77
CA GLY A 69 17.20 2.47 2.48
C GLY A 69 16.08 1.83 1.68
N ASN A 70 15.41 0.83 2.28
CA ASN A 70 14.29 0.12 1.67
C ASN A 70 13.14 1.07 1.29
N LEU A 71 12.81 2.03 2.17
CA LEU A 71 11.79 3.04 1.87
C LEU A 71 12.17 3.89 0.66
N ARG A 72 13.44 4.33 0.58
CA ARG A 72 13.92 5.11 -0.56
C ARG A 72 13.84 4.33 -1.86
N GLU A 73 14.27 3.07 -1.87
CA GLU A 73 14.21 2.21 -3.05
C GLU A 73 12.77 2.00 -3.52
N MET A 74 11.86 1.74 -2.58
CA MET A 74 10.44 1.55 -2.88
C MET A 74 9.80 2.84 -3.43
N LEU A 75 10.11 4.00 -2.84
CA LEU A 75 9.63 5.28 -3.35
C LEU A 75 10.17 5.58 -4.77
N LEU A 76 11.46 5.32 -5.03
CA LEU A 76 12.03 5.48 -6.37
C LEU A 76 11.40 4.56 -7.42
N ARG A 77 10.90 3.39 -7.01
CA ARG A 77 10.21 2.45 -7.90
C ARG A 77 8.81 2.94 -8.31
N HIS A 78 8.10 3.58 -7.39
CA HIS A 78 6.69 3.95 -7.59
C HIS A 78 6.45 5.42 -7.88
N LEU A 79 7.41 6.29 -7.60
CA LEU A 79 7.34 7.72 -7.90
C LEU A 79 8.15 8.01 -9.16
N SER A 80 7.45 8.41 -10.22
CA SER A 80 8.05 9.05 -11.39
C SER A 80 8.38 10.49 -11.04
N PHE A 81 9.66 10.85 -11.06
CA PHE A 81 10.12 12.25 -10.94
C PHE A 81 10.21 12.91 -12.30
#